data_AF-A0A926AK02-F1
#
_entry.id   AF-A0A926AK02-F1
#
_cell.length_a   1.000
_cell.length_b   1.000
_cell.length_c   1.000
_cell.angle_alpha   90.00
_cell.angle_beta   90.00
_cell.angle_gamma   90.00
#
_symmetry.space_group_name_H-M   'P 1'
#
loop_
_entity.id
_entity.type
_entity.pdbx_description
1 polymer ?
#
loop_
_entity_poly.entity_id
_entity_poly.type
_entity_poly.pdbx_seq_one_letter_code
_entity_poly.pdbx_strand_id
1 'polypeptide(L)'
;MTAFLFFATVANAEVKVVIDRNDNAEASADFKFKDVASPSSNDTARRATVSIIDGHRDRNSAELSKLTDGEAPEDADQPSENVFFDEQTDGGRILFDLGSANTIKRINTYSWHAADRGPQVYVVYGSDGRAKNFDAAPKSGIDPEKSGWTKIASVDTRSKAKSDAGGQYGVSISDSSGAIGEYRYLLFDIRSTEDADDFGNTFFSEIDVISNDDKASAATTTQRIKLAGKFVTIDATQAPDLKEWAQTKLLPVCDEWYPIIVKMLPSKGYTALEKFTLEFRNNLSPGIPAYASGGRIVCNTQWFRENLNGEARGAVVHEMVHIVQSYDRAKRDNAAGAKNPGWMVEGIADYIRWYKYEPESHGANIRDPSKAKFDASYRVTANFLSWVTETYEKDLIAKTNAAMRDGKYNDELWKQLTGKTVEALGEEWKASLKSR
;
A
#
# COMPACT_ATOMS: atom_id res chain seq x y z
N MET A 1 31.17 38.70 57.80
CA MET A 1 30.62 37.39 57.39
C MET A 1 29.54 37.66 56.36
N THR A 2 29.87 37.49 55.08
CA THR A 2 28.93 37.74 53.98
C THR A 2 28.38 36.39 53.54
N ALA A 3 27.10 36.13 53.82
CA ALA A 3 26.45 34.90 53.43
C ALA A 3 26.02 34.99 51.95
N PHE A 4 26.62 34.17 51.10
CA PHE A 4 26.14 33.93 49.74
C PHE A 4 24.98 32.93 49.81
N LEU A 5 23.76 33.40 49.50
CA LEU A 5 22.63 32.52 49.18
C LEU A 5 22.85 31.96 47.77
N PHE A 6 23.15 30.67 47.66
CA PHE A 6 23.04 29.94 46.39
C PHE A 6 21.58 29.57 46.16
N PHE A 7 20.94 30.20 45.17
CA PHE A 7 19.70 29.68 44.60
C PHE A 7 20.05 28.51 43.68
N ALA A 8 19.76 27.28 44.10
CA ALA A 8 19.76 26.14 43.20
C ALA A 8 18.49 26.20 42.35
N THR A 9 18.64 26.55 41.07
CA THR A 9 17.59 26.34 40.06
C THR A 9 17.49 24.85 39.80
N VAL A 10 16.41 24.22 40.26
CA VAL A 10 16.07 22.84 39.86
C VAL A 10 15.50 22.94 38.45
N ALA A 11 16.28 22.55 37.45
CA ALA A 11 15.76 22.35 36.10
C ALA A 11 14.85 21.13 36.13
N ASN A 12 13.54 21.33 35.99
CA ASN A 12 12.60 20.23 35.82
C ASN A 12 12.83 19.60 34.45
N ALA A 13 12.83 18.27 34.39
CA ALA A 13 12.83 17.54 33.12
C ALA A 13 11.63 17.99 32.28
N GLU A 14 11.88 18.40 31.03
CA GLU A 14 10.86 18.87 30.10
C GLU A 14 10.96 18.08 28.79
N VAL A 15 9.80 17.60 28.32
CA VAL A 15 9.65 17.00 26.99
C VAL A 15 9.82 18.12 25.95
N LYS A 16 10.80 17.96 25.07
CA LYS A 16 11.13 18.87 23.99
C LYS A 16 10.63 18.31 22.66
N VAL A 17 9.94 19.17 21.89
CA VAL A 17 9.54 18.91 20.50
C VAL A 17 10.39 19.79 19.59
N VAL A 18 11.13 19.18 18.66
CA VAL A 18 11.87 19.84 17.58
C VAL A 18 11.13 19.57 16.27
N ILE A 19 10.94 20.61 15.45
CA ILE A 19 10.24 20.51 14.17
C ILE A 19 11.16 21.12 13.11
N ASP A 20 11.43 20.34 12.06
CA ASP A 20 12.08 20.82 10.85
C ASP A 20 11.15 20.69 9.66
N ARG A 21 11.36 21.57 8.68
CA ARG A 21 10.68 21.55 7.39
C ARG A 21 11.70 21.78 6.28
N ASN A 22 11.69 20.92 5.27
CA ASN A 22 12.26 21.23 3.96
C ASN A 22 11.10 21.64 3.06
N ASP A 23 11.20 22.78 2.39
CA ASP A 23 10.16 23.18 1.43
C ASP A 23 10.18 22.29 0.17
N ASN A 24 9.27 22.53 -0.77
CA ASN A 24 9.20 21.73 -2.00
C ASN A 24 10.47 21.81 -2.88
N ALA A 25 11.29 22.86 -2.75
CA ALA A 25 12.53 23.01 -3.50
C ALA A 25 13.71 22.28 -2.82
N GLU A 26 13.68 22.15 -1.49
CA GLU A 26 14.72 21.49 -0.69
C GLU A 26 14.41 20.01 -0.41
N ALA A 27 13.14 19.59 -0.53
CA ALA A 27 12.71 18.23 -0.28
C ALA A 27 13.40 17.20 -1.19
N SER A 28 13.82 16.07 -0.60
CA SER A 28 14.46 14.99 -1.35
C SER A 28 14.29 13.64 -0.66
N ALA A 29 14.42 12.56 -1.43
CA ALA A 29 14.32 11.17 -0.94
C ALA A 29 15.25 10.85 0.26
N ASP A 30 16.27 11.67 0.51
CA ASP A 30 17.20 11.51 1.64
C ASP A 30 16.60 11.92 3.00
N PHE A 31 15.50 12.70 3.02
CA PHE A 31 14.90 13.25 4.25
C PHE A 31 15.94 13.86 5.21
N LYS A 32 16.86 14.66 4.66
CA LYS A 32 17.87 15.35 5.46
C LYS A 32 17.27 16.62 6.05
N PHE A 33 17.13 16.63 7.37
CA PHE A 33 16.73 17.82 8.11
C PHE A 33 17.93 18.42 8.86
N LYS A 34 17.73 19.60 9.45
CA LYS A 34 18.79 20.36 10.11
C LYS A 34 19.09 19.82 11.51
N ASP A 35 18.05 19.62 12.29
CA ASP A 35 18.05 19.26 13.70
C ASP A 35 17.35 17.90 13.96
N VAL A 36 16.43 17.48 13.08
CA VAL A 36 15.78 16.16 13.12
C VAL A 36 16.63 15.14 12.34
N ALA A 37 16.83 13.94 12.91
CA ALA A 37 17.52 12.87 12.20
C ALA A 37 16.69 12.37 11.01
N SER A 38 17.31 11.86 9.96
CA SER A 38 16.59 11.18 8.88
C SER A 38 15.97 9.85 9.35
N PRO A 39 14.91 9.37 8.69
CA PRO A 39 14.29 8.06 8.95
C PRO A 39 15.32 6.94 9.09
N SER A 40 15.13 6.07 10.09
CA SER A 40 16.06 5.00 10.42
C SER A 40 15.45 3.63 10.13
N SER A 41 16.25 2.70 9.61
CA SER A 41 15.81 1.30 9.46
C SER A 41 16.07 0.44 10.70
N ASN A 42 16.65 1.00 11.75
CA ASN A 42 17.04 0.25 12.93
C ASN A 42 16.62 1.01 14.20
N ASP A 43 15.36 0.82 14.57
CA ASP A 43 14.72 1.36 15.75
C ASP A 43 13.74 0.35 16.36
N THR A 44 13.20 0.66 17.53
CA THR A 44 12.31 -0.23 18.28
C THR A 44 10.96 -0.43 17.57
N ALA A 45 10.46 0.55 16.81
CA ALA A 45 9.18 0.48 16.12
C ALA A 45 9.15 -0.58 15.02
N ARG A 46 10.29 -0.94 14.42
CA ARG A 46 10.39 -2.00 13.40
C ARG A 46 9.89 -3.37 13.86
N ARG A 47 9.86 -3.61 15.17
CA ARG A 47 9.34 -4.85 15.79
C ARG A 47 7.91 -4.69 16.30
N ALA A 48 7.32 -3.51 16.18
CA ALA A 48 6.00 -3.22 16.69
C ALA A 48 4.92 -3.88 15.85
N THR A 49 3.83 -4.27 16.51
CA THR A 49 2.57 -4.50 15.81
C THR A 49 1.83 -3.18 15.71
N VAL A 50 1.60 -2.72 14.47
CA VAL A 50 0.91 -1.45 14.19
C VAL A 50 -0.53 -1.73 13.77
N SER A 51 -1.48 -1.01 14.35
CA SER A 51 -2.90 -1.16 14.03
C SER A 51 -3.65 0.17 14.08
N ILE A 52 -4.64 0.34 13.20
CA ILE A 52 -5.62 1.42 13.34
C ILE A 52 -6.67 0.96 14.33
N ILE A 53 -6.76 1.66 15.45
CA ILE A 53 -7.80 1.42 16.45
C ILE A 53 -8.98 2.39 16.29
N ASP A 54 -8.86 3.46 15.53
CA ASP A 54 -9.96 4.38 15.24
C ASP A 54 -9.71 5.09 13.90
N GLY A 55 -10.77 5.32 13.11
CA GLY A 55 -10.66 5.82 11.74
C GLY A 55 -10.49 4.72 10.69
N HIS A 56 -10.47 5.13 9.42
CA HIS A 56 -10.33 4.25 8.26
C HIS A 56 -9.18 4.70 7.37
N ARG A 57 -8.34 3.73 6.97
CA ARG A 57 -7.23 3.97 6.05
C ARG A 57 -7.75 4.12 4.63
N ASP A 58 -7.28 5.14 3.92
CA ASP A 58 -7.58 5.31 2.50
C ASP A 58 -7.13 4.08 1.69
N ARG A 59 -7.95 3.65 0.73
CA ARG A 59 -7.61 2.52 -0.15
C ARG A 59 -6.34 2.72 -0.98
N ASN A 60 -5.94 3.97 -1.24
CA ASN A 60 -4.73 4.33 -1.98
C ASN A 60 -3.52 4.49 -1.04
N SER A 61 -3.75 4.53 0.27
CA SER A 61 -2.70 4.58 1.29
C SER A 61 -1.85 3.31 1.26
N ALA A 62 -0.59 3.46 1.65
CA ALA A 62 0.29 2.34 1.90
C ALA A 62 -0.19 1.49 3.08
N GLU A 63 0.30 0.25 3.18
CA GLU A 63 0.06 -0.63 4.34
C GLU A 63 0.73 -0.05 5.60
N LEU A 64 0.16 -0.32 6.79
CA LEU A 64 0.66 0.22 8.07
C LEU A 64 2.13 -0.13 8.36
N SER A 65 2.66 -1.18 7.73
CA SER A 65 4.08 -1.53 7.83
C SER A 65 5.01 -0.42 7.33
N LYS A 66 4.53 0.48 6.46
CA LYS A 66 5.28 1.66 5.98
C LYS A 66 5.52 2.72 7.05
N LEU A 67 4.91 2.62 8.22
CA LEU A 67 5.25 3.51 9.33
C LEU A 67 6.49 3.04 10.12
N THR A 68 7.04 1.87 9.80
CA THR A 68 8.09 1.23 10.60
C THR A 68 9.10 0.43 9.76
N ASP A 69 9.11 0.59 8.44
CA ASP A 69 9.96 -0.24 7.57
C ASP A 69 11.36 0.35 7.34
N GLY A 70 11.59 1.57 7.83
CA GLY A 70 12.83 2.31 7.66
C GLY A 70 12.99 2.95 6.29
N GLU A 71 11.93 2.99 5.48
CA GLU A 71 11.91 3.62 4.17
C GLU A 71 11.12 4.92 4.21
N ALA A 72 11.55 5.90 3.42
CA ALA A 72 10.83 7.14 3.16
C ALA A 72 10.47 7.28 1.66
N PRO A 73 9.41 8.02 1.30
CA PRO A 73 9.04 8.26 -0.09
C PRO A 73 10.17 8.96 -0.87
N GLU A 74 10.18 8.78 -2.19
CA GLU A 74 11.13 9.40 -3.11
C GLU A 74 10.53 10.61 -3.85
N ASP A 75 9.20 10.76 -3.80
CA ASP A 75 8.46 11.86 -4.39
C ASP A 75 7.41 12.41 -3.41
N ALA A 76 7.06 13.68 -3.60
CA ALA A 76 6.09 14.39 -2.78
C ALA A 76 4.65 13.86 -2.94
N ASP A 77 4.32 13.17 -4.03
CA ASP A 77 3.01 12.53 -4.19
C ASP A 77 3.17 11.03 -4.44
N GLN A 78 3.57 10.32 -3.38
CA GLN A 78 3.75 8.87 -3.41
C GLN A 78 2.85 8.14 -2.40
N PRO A 79 1.54 7.99 -2.69
CA PRO A 79 0.59 7.31 -1.80
C PRO A 79 1.02 5.89 -1.39
N SER A 80 1.77 5.19 -2.24
CA SER A 80 2.24 3.82 -1.98
C SER A 80 3.31 3.72 -0.89
N GLU A 81 3.91 4.84 -0.50
CA GLU A 81 4.96 4.94 0.53
C GLU A 81 4.51 5.82 1.71
N ASN A 82 3.23 6.16 1.80
CA ASN A 82 2.69 6.98 2.89
C ASN A 82 1.40 6.37 3.45
N VAL A 83 1.22 6.48 4.76
CA VAL A 83 0.00 6.10 5.46
C VAL A 83 -0.87 7.32 5.73
N PHE A 84 -2.13 7.26 5.32
CA PHE A 84 -3.11 8.32 5.54
C PHE A 84 -4.54 7.78 5.67
N PHE A 85 -5.38 8.54 6.37
CA PHE A 85 -6.80 8.24 6.57
C PHE A 85 -7.64 8.66 5.36
N ASP A 86 -8.86 8.12 5.28
CA ASP A 86 -9.86 8.42 4.24
C ASP A 86 -10.08 9.94 4.07
N GLU A 87 -10.42 10.33 2.85
CA GLU A 87 -10.90 11.68 2.53
C GLU A 87 -12.11 12.07 3.39
N GLN A 88 -12.25 13.37 3.70
CA GLN A 88 -13.34 13.91 4.53
C GLN A 88 -13.46 13.28 5.94
N THR A 89 -12.35 12.85 6.54
CA THR A 89 -12.30 12.36 7.92
C THR A 89 -11.39 13.20 8.81
N ASP A 90 -11.69 13.25 10.11
CA ASP A 90 -10.91 14.00 11.11
C ASP A 90 -9.58 13.32 11.49
N GLY A 91 -9.10 12.34 10.72
CA GLY A 91 -7.98 11.48 11.08
C GLY A 91 -8.41 10.22 11.86
N GLY A 92 -7.62 9.83 12.85
CA GLY A 92 -7.86 8.59 13.59
C GLY A 92 -6.78 8.27 14.61
N ARG A 93 -6.80 7.03 15.11
CA ARG A 93 -5.87 6.55 16.14
C ARG A 93 -5.07 5.35 15.67
N ILE A 94 -3.75 5.48 15.70
CA ILE A 94 -2.82 4.41 15.37
C ILE A 94 -2.13 3.93 16.65
N LEU A 95 -2.26 2.64 16.94
CA LEU A 95 -1.64 1.94 18.05
C LEU A 95 -0.38 1.22 17.59
N PHE A 96 0.71 1.44 18.31
CA PHE A 96 1.95 0.67 18.23
C PHE A 96 2.07 -0.18 19.50
N ASP A 97 2.05 -1.50 19.39
CA ASP A 97 2.44 -2.43 20.46
C ASP A 97 3.88 -2.89 20.23
N LEU A 98 4.80 -2.42 21.07
CA LEU A 98 6.24 -2.74 21.01
C LEU A 98 6.56 -4.17 21.53
N GLY A 99 5.55 -4.93 21.96
CA GLY A 99 5.67 -6.29 22.48
C GLY A 99 6.08 -6.38 23.96
N SER A 100 6.93 -5.46 24.41
CA SER A 100 7.33 -5.29 25.81
C SER A 100 7.52 -3.82 26.16
N ALA A 101 7.58 -3.50 27.46
CA ALA A 101 7.93 -2.14 27.89
C ALA A 101 9.41 -1.86 27.60
N ASN A 102 9.70 -0.69 27.03
CA ASN A 102 11.05 -0.22 26.69
C ASN A 102 11.25 1.20 27.22
N THR A 103 12.49 1.53 27.63
CA THR A 103 12.87 2.91 27.90
C THR A 103 12.93 3.69 26.59
N ILE A 104 11.95 4.53 26.31
CA ILE A 104 11.89 5.33 25.09
C ILE A 104 12.65 6.64 25.30
N LYS A 105 13.62 6.92 24.42
CA LYS A 105 14.46 8.12 24.46
C LYS A 105 13.97 9.20 23.51
N ARG A 106 13.45 8.77 22.36
CA ARG A 106 13.06 9.67 21.27
C ARG A 106 11.98 9.02 20.41
N ILE A 107 11.06 9.84 19.91
CA ILE A 107 10.09 9.47 18.88
C ILE A 107 10.29 10.46 17.74
N ASN A 108 10.52 9.97 16.53
CA ASN A 108 10.56 10.81 15.34
C ASN A 108 9.40 10.46 14.40
N THR A 109 8.78 11.47 13.79
CA THR A 109 7.73 11.27 12.79
C THR A 109 8.06 12.06 11.53
N TYR A 110 7.77 11.45 10.38
CA TYR A 110 8.09 12.01 9.08
C TYR A 110 6.87 12.04 8.17
N SER A 111 6.77 13.06 7.35
CA SER A 111 5.73 13.17 6.33
C SER A 111 6.24 13.97 5.13
N TRP A 112 5.66 13.72 3.96
CA TRP A 112 5.96 14.48 2.75
C TRP A 112 4.73 14.58 1.86
N HIS A 113 4.35 15.82 1.53
CA HIS A 113 3.43 16.09 0.43
C HIS A 113 3.73 17.41 -0.27
N ALA A 114 3.36 17.57 -1.54
CA ALA A 114 3.55 18.82 -2.27
C ALA A 114 2.69 20.00 -1.75
N ALA A 115 1.68 19.71 -0.94
CA ALA A 115 0.67 20.64 -0.43
C ALA A 115 0.37 20.42 1.07
N ASP A 116 -0.80 20.87 1.53
CA ASP A 116 -1.32 20.83 2.91
C ASP A 116 -1.53 19.45 3.54
N ARG A 117 -1.28 18.37 2.80
CA ARG A 117 -1.17 16.99 3.32
C ARG A 117 0.22 16.66 3.89
N GLY A 118 1.15 17.60 3.83
CA GLY A 118 2.51 17.47 4.39
C GLY A 118 2.57 17.67 5.91
N PRO A 119 1.97 18.73 6.48
CA PRO A 119 1.99 19.00 7.92
C PRO A 119 1.41 17.85 8.76
N GLN A 120 1.78 17.80 10.04
CA GLN A 120 1.41 16.77 11.00
C GLN A 120 0.66 17.42 12.16
N VAL A 121 -0.51 16.87 12.53
CA VAL A 121 -1.25 17.26 13.73
C VAL A 121 -1.60 16.00 14.51
N TYR A 122 -1.01 15.82 15.69
CA TYR A 122 -1.30 14.66 16.53
C TYR A 122 -0.98 14.88 18.00
N VAL A 123 -1.53 14.02 18.84
CA VAL A 123 -1.08 13.83 20.23
C VAL A 123 -0.56 12.41 20.37
N VAL A 124 0.64 12.26 20.94
CA VAL A 124 1.20 10.95 21.23
C VAL A 124 1.10 10.65 22.73
N TYR A 125 0.66 9.44 23.04
CA TYR A 125 0.52 8.91 24.39
C TYR A 125 1.34 7.63 24.54
N GLY A 126 1.78 7.35 25.77
CA GLY A 126 2.48 6.12 26.12
C GLY A 126 1.81 5.38 27.27
N SER A 127 1.89 4.05 27.27
CA SER A 127 1.49 3.22 28.42
C SER A 127 2.37 1.97 28.53
N ASP A 128 2.63 1.52 29.76
CA ASP A 128 3.23 0.21 30.03
C ASP A 128 2.17 -0.93 30.07
N GLY A 129 0.88 -0.56 30.00
CA GLY A 129 -0.26 -1.47 30.05
C GLY A 129 -0.61 -2.02 31.44
N ARG A 130 0.02 -1.53 32.51
CA ARG A 130 -0.17 -2.06 33.87
C ARG A 130 -1.21 -1.32 34.68
N ALA A 131 -1.66 -0.15 34.23
CA ALA A 131 -2.71 0.61 34.90
C ALA A 131 -4.00 -0.24 35.01
N LYS A 132 -4.66 -0.19 36.17
CA LYS A 132 -5.87 -1.00 36.44
C LYS A 132 -7.02 -0.72 35.47
N ASN A 133 -7.11 0.51 34.99
CA ASN A 133 -8.09 1.01 34.03
C ASN A 133 -7.53 1.09 32.60
N PHE A 134 -6.43 0.38 32.30
CA PHE A 134 -5.82 0.41 30.98
C PHE A 134 -6.79 -0.16 29.93
N ASP A 135 -7.15 0.68 28.96
CA ASP A 135 -7.80 0.28 27.72
C ASP A 135 -6.77 0.37 26.60
N ALA A 136 -6.46 -0.75 25.97
CA ALA A 136 -5.48 -0.80 24.88
C ALA A 136 -6.00 -0.17 23.57
N ALA A 137 -7.32 -0.01 23.42
CA ALA A 137 -7.92 0.46 22.18
C ALA A 137 -9.00 1.55 22.42
N PRO A 138 -8.64 2.67 23.09
CA PRO A 138 -9.61 3.73 23.34
C PRO A 138 -10.02 4.37 22.00
N LYS A 139 -11.31 4.27 21.66
CA LYS A 139 -11.90 4.83 20.44
C LYS A 139 -12.09 6.35 20.55
N SER A 140 -12.45 7.00 19.44
CA SER A 140 -12.85 8.41 19.45
C SER A 140 -13.94 8.69 20.50
N GLY A 141 -13.80 9.81 21.23
CA GLY A 141 -14.65 10.17 22.37
C GLY A 141 -14.17 9.65 23.73
N ILE A 142 -13.23 8.70 23.76
CA ILE A 142 -12.55 8.26 24.98
C ILE A 142 -11.24 9.03 25.14
N ASP A 143 -11.11 9.72 26.27
CA ASP A 143 -9.88 10.41 26.69
C ASP A 143 -8.82 9.38 27.14
N PRO A 144 -7.71 9.22 26.40
CA PRO A 144 -6.70 8.22 26.73
C PRO A 144 -6.13 8.39 28.16
N GLU A 145 -6.02 9.63 28.66
CA GLU A 145 -5.48 9.88 30.01
C GLU A 145 -6.38 9.32 31.12
N LYS A 146 -7.67 9.13 30.84
CA LYS A 146 -8.63 8.51 31.75
C LYS A 146 -8.68 6.98 31.63
N SER A 147 -7.96 6.41 30.66
CA SER A 147 -7.96 4.98 30.36
C SER A 147 -6.56 4.36 30.38
N GLY A 148 -5.69 4.86 31.27
CA GLY A 148 -4.39 4.25 31.56
C GLY A 148 -3.26 4.64 30.61
N TRP A 149 -3.42 5.75 29.87
CA TRP A 149 -2.37 6.33 29.04
C TRP A 149 -1.79 7.59 29.66
N THR A 150 -0.52 7.86 29.37
CA THR A 150 0.16 9.10 29.75
C THR A 150 0.43 9.92 28.51
N LYS A 151 -0.02 11.18 28.48
CA LYS A 151 0.31 12.10 27.39
C LYS A 151 1.81 12.35 27.35
N ILE A 152 2.43 12.16 26.18
CA ILE A 152 3.85 12.44 25.94
C ILE A 152 4.01 13.84 25.36
N ALA A 153 3.37 14.13 24.23
CA ALA A 153 3.49 15.42 23.54
C ALA A 153 2.30 15.70 22.63
N SER A 154 2.07 16.99 22.33
CA SER A 154 1.18 17.45 21.27
C SER A 154 2.01 18.10 20.16
N VAL A 155 1.70 17.79 18.91
CA VAL A 155 2.43 18.23 17.72
C VAL A 155 1.44 18.89 16.75
N ASP A 156 1.82 20.06 16.25
CA ASP A 156 1.14 20.77 15.17
C ASP A 156 2.21 21.48 14.34
N THR A 157 2.51 20.96 13.15
CA THR A 157 3.53 21.51 12.26
C THR A 157 2.99 22.48 11.22
N ARG A 158 1.68 22.80 11.28
CA ARG A 158 1.06 23.72 10.32
C ARG A 158 1.64 25.11 10.46
N SER A 159 1.96 25.73 9.33
CA SER A 159 2.36 27.12 9.28
C SER A 159 1.15 28.05 9.45
N LYS A 160 1.35 29.25 10.01
CA LYS A 160 0.30 30.28 10.09
C LYS A 160 -0.07 30.86 8.72
N ALA A 161 0.78 30.69 7.71
CA ALA A 161 0.55 31.14 6.34
C ALA A 161 0.17 29.93 5.46
N LYS A 162 -1.11 29.81 5.11
CA LYS A 162 -1.65 28.67 4.34
C LYS A 162 -1.04 28.51 2.93
N SER A 163 -0.44 29.56 2.37
CA SER A 163 0.02 29.58 0.96
C SER A 163 1.29 28.78 0.67
N ASP A 164 1.87 28.11 1.66
CA ASP A 164 3.12 27.33 1.53
C ASP A 164 3.17 26.25 2.62
N ALA A 165 2.25 25.29 2.57
CA ALA A 165 2.18 24.17 3.53
C ALA A 165 2.82 22.87 2.99
N GLY A 166 3.30 22.87 1.74
CA GLY A 166 3.96 21.71 1.14
C GLY A 166 5.37 21.45 1.68
N GLY A 167 5.94 20.30 1.33
CA GLY A 167 7.30 19.91 1.66
C GLY A 167 7.38 18.72 2.62
N GLN A 168 8.59 18.48 3.12
CA GLN A 168 8.89 17.43 4.09
C GLN A 168 8.84 17.98 5.50
N TYR A 169 8.24 17.24 6.42
CA TYR A 169 8.21 17.56 7.83
C TYR A 169 8.89 16.46 8.62
N GLY A 170 9.82 16.85 9.48
CA GLY A 170 10.43 15.99 10.49
C GLY A 170 10.10 16.53 11.86
N VAL A 171 9.62 15.67 12.76
CA VAL A 171 9.38 16.03 14.16
C VAL A 171 10.21 15.10 15.03
N SER A 172 10.87 15.63 16.06
CA SER A 172 11.56 14.85 17.08
C SER A 172 11.08 15.23 18.47
N ILE A 173 10.56 14.25 19.18
CA ILE A 173 10.14 14.35 20.57
C ILE A 173 11.22 13.67 21.42
N SER A 174 11.74 14.36 22.42
CA SER A 174 12.75 13.83 23.35
C SER A 174 12.60 14.48 24.72
N ASP A 175 13.26 13.96 25.74
CA ASP A 175 13.28 14.58 27.07
C ASP A 175 14.70 14.99 27.47
N SER A 176 14.83 16.17 28.07
CA SER A 176 16.11 16.69 28.59
C SER A 176 16.80 15.77 29.63
N SER A 177 16.05 14.92 30.32
CA SER A 177 16.56 13.90 31.26
C SER A 177 17.14 12.67 30.57
N GLY A 178 16.93 12.53 29.26
CA GLY A 178 17.46 11.44 28.42
C GLY A 178 16.46 10.32 28.12
N ALA A 179 15.31 10.25 28.81
CA ALA A 179 14.23 9.30 28.51
C ALA A 179 12.86 10.00 28.61
N ILE A 180 12.01 9.76 27.62
CA ILE A 180 10.62 10.23 27.61
C ILE A 180 9.77 9.40 28.58
N GLY A 181 10.05 8.09 28.69
CA GLY A 181 9.37 7.21 29.64
C GLY A 181 9.55 5.73 29.32
N GLU A 182 8.97 4.88 30.16
CA GLU A 182 8.93 3.42 30.00
C GLU A 182 7.58 3.01 29.41
N TYR A 183 7.57 2.58 28.14
CA TYR A 183 6.33 2.29 27.43
C TYR A 183 6.40 1.00 26.63
N ARG A 184 5.29 0.24 26.64
CA ARG A 184 5.03 -0.86 25.71
C ARG A 184 4.17 -0.40 24.55
N TYR A 185 3.19 0.44 24.84
CA TYR A 185 2.22 0.92 23.88
C TYR A 185 2.47 2.40 23.61
N LEU A 186 2.43 2.77 22.33
CA LEU A 186 2.36 4.16 21.88
C LEU A 186 1.07 4.34 21.09
N LEU A 187 0.36 5.43 21.37
CA LEU A 187 -0.89 5.77 20.71
C LEU A 187 -0.75 7.15 20.07
N PHE A 188 -0.91 7.21 18.76
CA PHE A 188 -0.95 8.45 17.98
C PHE A 188 -2.42 8.80 17.70
N ASP A 189 -2.93 9.84 18.36
CA ASP A 189 -4.24 10.46 18.08
C ASP A 189 -4.02 11.56 17.04
N ILE A 190 -4.22 11.18 15.77
CA ILE A 190 -3.94 11.98 14.58
C ILE A 190 -5.18 12.76 14.17
N ARG A 191 -4.98 14.01 13.74
CA ARG A 191 -6.03 14.89 13.22
C ARG A 191 -5.75 15.33 11.81
N SER A 192 -6.80 15.62 11.05
CA SER A 192 -6.69 16.31 9.77
C SER A 192 -6.01 17.68 9.96
N THR A 193 -5.25 18.10 8.96
CA THR A 193 -4.54 19.37 8.94
C THR A 193 -5.48 20.52 8.55
N GLU A 194 -6.53 20.23 7.79
CA GLU A 194 -7.54 21.17 7.30
C GLU A 194 -8.87 20.46 6.94
N ASP A 195 -9.92 21.25 6.68
CA ASP A 195 -11.29 20.84 6.36
C ASP A 195 -11.92 21.67 5.20
N ALA A 196 -11.11 22.42 4.48
CA ALA A 196 -11.51 23.27 3.36
C ALA A 196 -11.74 22.47 2.07
N ASP A 197 -11.05 21.34 1.91
CA ASP A 197 -11.36 20.34 0.88
C ASP A 197 -11.34 18.90 1.44
N ASP A 198 -11.51 17.92 0.55
CA ASP A 198 -11.66 16.52 0.91
C ASP A 198 -10.33 15.88 1.38
N PHE A 199 -9.19 16.53 1.16
CA PHE A 199 -7.85 15.95 1.26
C PHE A 199 -7.02 16.38 2.49
N GLY A 200 -7.64 16.75 3.60
CA GLY A 200 -6.91 17.24 4.78
C GLY A 200 -6.11 16.23 5.61
N ASN A 201 -6.01 14.96 5.22
CA ASN A 201 -5.25 13.96 5.99
C ASN A 201 -3.79 13.85 5.56
N THR A 202 -2.88 13.89 6.55
CA THR A 202 -1.42 13.86 6.40
C THR A 202 -0.91 12.58 5.75
N PHE A 203 0.08 12.72 4.85
CA PHE A 203 0.89 11.62 4.31
C PHE A 203 2.02 11.26 5.29
N PHE A 204 1.75 10.40 6.26
CA PHE A 204 2.79 9.93 7.18
C PHE A 204 3.72 8.93 6.48
N SER A 205 5.00 9.26 6.44
CA SER A 205 6.02 8.51 5.70
C SER A 205 6.69 7.42 6.54
N GLU A 206 7.00 7.69 7.81
CA GLU A 206 7.68 6.77 8.73
C GLU A 206 7.55 7.29 10.18
N ILE A 207 7.64 6.41 11.17
CA ILE A 207 7.71 6.74 12.60
C ILE A 207 8.82 5.91 13.27
N ASP A 208 9.90 6.58 13.68
CA ASP A 208 10.98 5.94 14.44
C ASP A 208 10.71 6.02 15.95
N VAL A 209 10.91 4.92 16.67
CA VAL A 209 10.89 4.86 18.14
C VAL A 209 12.24 4.37 18.64
N ILE A 210 13.01 5.25 19.28
CA ILE A 210 14.37 4.96 19.73
C ILE A 210 14.38 4.63 21.22
N SER A 211 14.84 3.43 21.57
CA SER A 211 15.00 2.95 22.96
C SER A 211 16.45 2.90 23.44
N ASN A 212 16.67 2.50 24.70
CA ASN A 212 18.01 2.28 25.26
C ASN A 212 18.77 1.10 24.63
N ASP A 213 18.05 0.05 24.20
CA ASP A 213 18.63 -1.16 23.64
C ASP A 213 19.00 -1.00 22.15
N ASP A 214 18.46 0.05 21.53
CA ASP A 214 18.88 0.48 20.21
C ASP A 214 20.30 1.04 20.35
N LYS A 215 21.32 0.21 20.04
CA LYS A 215 22.67 0.72 19.83
C LYS A 215 22.56 1.87 18.84
N ALA A 216 23.19 3.01 19.15
CA ALA A 216 23.30 4.14 18.24
C ALA A 216 23.94 3.65 16.93
N SER A 217 23.09 3.18 16.03
CA SER A 217 23.47 2.68 14.73
C SER A 217 23.37 3.89 13.83
N ALA A 218 24.48 4.24 13.18
CA ALA A 218 24.37 4.97 11.93
C ALA A 218 23.28 4.29 11.10
N ALA A 219 22.39 5.09 10.50
CA ALA A 219 21.31 4.62 9.63
C ALA A 219 21.85 3.46 8.79
N THR A 220 21.41 2.23 9.07
CA THR A 220 21.77 1.12 8.21
C THR A 220 20.95 1.38 6.97
N THR A 221 21.53 2.01 5.96
CA THR A 221 20.87 2.20 4.68
C THR A 221 20.54 0.79 4.20
N THR A 222 19.30 0.33 4.39
CA THR A 222 18.83 -0.88 3.72
C THR A 222 19.01 -0.54 2.26
N GLN A 223 19.98 -1.18 1.61
CA GLN A 223 20.32 -0.83 0.24
C GLN A 223 19.07 -1.10 -0.60
N ARG A 224 18.37 -0.04 -0.99
CA ARG A 224 17.20 -0.14 -1.83
C ARG A 224 17.59 -0.78 -3.14
N ILE A 225 16.89 -1.85 -3.51
CA ILE A 225 17.12 -2.57 -4.76
C ILE A 225 15.93 -2.30 -5.67
N LYS A 226 15.88 -1.08 -6.20
CA LYS A 226 14.88 -0.69 -7.20
C LYS A 226 15.45 -0.89 -8.60
N LEU A 227 14.68 -1.52 -9.47
CA LEU A 227 15.00 -1.74 -10.87
C LEU A 227 13.98 -0.97 -11.71
N ALA A 228 14.43 0.10 -12.36
CA ALA A 228 13.58 0.94 -13.19
C ALA A 228 13.43 0.33 -14.60
N GLY A 229 12.19 0.04 -14.99
CA GLY A 229 11.77 -0.24 -16.35
C GLY A 229 11.11 0.98 -17.00
N LYS A 230 10.56 0.79 -18.20
CA LYS A 230 9.81 1.82 -18.91
C LYS A 230 8.47 2.13 -18.23
N PHE A 231 7.77 1.09 -17.80
CA PHE A 231 6.41 1.21 -17.21
C PHE A 231 6.33 0.70 -15.77
N VAL A 232 7.39 0.07 -15.26
CA VAL A 232 7.40 -0.54 -13.93
C VAL A 232 8.64 -0.13 -13.15
N THR A 233 8.48 0.07 -11.84
CA THR A 233 9.59 0.00 -10.89
C THR A 233 9.48 -1.29 -10.12
N ILE A 234 10.49 -2.18 -10.23
CA ILE A 234 10.55 -3.41 -9.45
C ILE A 234 11.37 -3.17 -8.19
N ASP A 235 10.75 -3.33 -7.03
CA ASP A 235 11.40 -3.32 -5.73
C ASP A 235 11.74 -4.73 -5.26
N ALA A 236 13.03 -5.03 -5.29
CA ALA A 236 13.62 -6.27 -4.79
C ALA A 236 14.32 -6.08 -3.43
N THR A 237 14.05 -5.00 -2.70
CA THR A 237 14.73 -4.68 -1.43
C THR A 237 14.54 -5.79 -0.39
N GLN A 238 13.34 -6.37 -0.28
CA GLN A 238 13.10 -7.51 0.62
C GLN A 238 13.45 -8.88 0.02
N ALA A 239 13.86 -8.94 -1.25
CA ALA A 239 14.37 -10.14 -1.89
C ALA A 239 15.61 -9.86 -2.76
N PRO A 240 16.74 -9.45 -2.15
CA PRO A 240 17.96 -9.14 -2.89
C PRO A 240 18.45 -10.29 -3.77
N ASP A 241 18.21 -11.53 -3.35
CA ASP A 241 18.52 -12.75 -4.09
C ASP A 241 17.75 -12.86 -5.43
N LEU A 242 16.57 -12.24 -5.52
CA LEU A 242 15.77 -12.22 -6.74
C LEU A 242 16.16 -11.08 -7.69
N LYS A 243 17.05 -10.15 -7.30
CA LYS A 243 17.43 -8.98 -8.10
C LYS A 243 17.85 -9.34 -9.52
N GLU A 244 18.79 -10.25 -9.67
CA GLU A 244 19.34 -10.62 -10.98
C GLU A 244 18.25 -11.23 -11.88
N TRP A 245 17.44 -12.12 -11.33
CA TRP A 245 16.32 -12.71 -12.06
C TRP A 245 15.26 -11.66 -12.42
N ALA A 246 14.91 -10.79 -11.49
CA ALA A 246 13.93 -9.72 -11.71
C ALA A 246 14.41 -8.79 -12.83
N GLN A 247 15.68 -8.39 -12.80
CA GLN A 247 16.27 -7.52 -13.81
C GLN A 247 16.35 -8.17 -15.19
N THR A 248 16.77 -9.45 -15.26
CA THR A 248 17.09 -10.09 -16.53
C THR A 248 15.94 -10.89 -17.14
N LYS A 249 14.96 -11.31 -16.34
CA LYS A 249 13.85 -12.19 -16.77
C LYS A 249 12.48 -11.56 -16.60
N LEU A 250 12.25 -10.78 -15.55
CA LEU A 250 10.93 -10.22 -15.26
C LEU A 250 10.73 -8.83 -15.87
N LEU A 251 11.67 -7.91 -15.65
CA LEU A 251 11.61 -6.54 -16.13
C LEU A 251 11.38 -6.45 -17.64
N PRO A 252 12.07 -7.24 -18.50
CA PRO A 252 11.81 -7.22 -19.94
C PRO A 252 10.38 -7.66 -20.29
N VAL A 253 9.82 -8.62 -19.56
CA VAL A 253 8.43 -9.06 -19.75
C VAL A 253 7.46 -7.95 -19.40
N CYS A 254 7.66 -7.25 -18.28
CA CYS A 254 6.80 -6.12 -17.91
C CYS A 254 6.85 -5.02 -18.98
N ASP A 255 8.04 -4.64 -19.43
CA ASP A 255 8.23 -3.57 -20.42
C ASP A 255 7.67 -3.92 -21.81
N GLU A 256 7.69 -5.20 -22.18
CA GLU A 256 7.11 -5.68 -23.43
C GLU A 256 5.60 -5.82 -23.34
N TRP A 257 5.10 -6.49 -22.30
CA TRP A 257 3.71 -6.91 -22.24
C TRP A 257 2.76 -5.86 -21.71
N TYR A 258 3.19 -4.97 -20.82
CA TYR A 258 2.30 -3.93 -20.31
C TYR A 258 1.63 -3.09 -21.43
N PRO A 259 2.35 -2.51 -22.41
CA PRO A 259 1.71 -1.77 -23.50
C PRO A 259 0.88 -2.66 -24.45
N ILE A 260 1.18 -3.96 -24.56
CA ILE A 260 0.36 -4.92 -25.32
C ILE A 260 -0.98 -5.12 -24.60
N ILE A 261 -0.96 -5.37 -23.30
CA ILE A 261 -2.16 -5.55 -22.47
C ILE A 261 -3.05 -4.30 -22.53
N VAL A 262 -2.47 -3.11 -22.44
CA VAL A 262 -3.20 -1.83 -22.58
C VAL A 262 -3.97 -1.76 -23.91
N LYS A 263 -3.34 -2.18 -25.02
CA LYS A 263 -3.98 -2.21 -26.35
C LYS A 263 -5.07 -3.27 -26.47
N MET A 264 -4.94 -4.38 -25.74
CA MET A 264 -5.93 -5.46 -25.72
C MET A 264 -7.18 -5.13 -24.92
N LEU A 265 -7.11 -4.18 -23.99
CA LEU A 265 -8.19 -3.82 -23.07
C LEU A 265 -8.62 -2.34 -23.20
N PRO A 266 -8.98 -1.87 -24.41
CA PRO A 266 -9.34 -0.48 -24.62
C PRO A 266 -10.67 -0.12 -23.94
N SER A 267 -10.82 1.14 -23.55
CA SER A 267 -12.11 1.78 -23.26
C SER A 267 -12.08 3.22 -23.72
N LYS A 268 -13.24 3.74 -24.13
CA LYS A 268 -13.37 5.15 -24.49
C LYS A 268 -13.11 6.02 -23.26
N GLY A 269 -12.20 7.00 -23.38
CA GLY A 269 -11.88 7.94 -22.29
C GLY A 269 -11.03 7.34 -21.17
N TYR A 270 -10.56 6.09 -21.31
CA TYR A 270 -9.67 5.46 -20.35
C TYR A 270 -8.21 5.59 -20.78
N THR A 271 -7.38 6.07 -19.86
CA THR A 271 -5.92 6.04 -19.98
C THR A 271 -5.39 5.14 -18.89
N ALA A 272 -4.65 4.09 -19.28
CA ALA A 272 -3.97 3.22 -18.32
C ALA A 272 -2.86 3.96 -17.58
N LEU A 273 -2.48 3.45 -16.41
CA LEU A 273 -1.43 4.05 -15.59
C LEU A 273 -0.09 4.07 -16.36
N GLU A 274 0.61 5.20 -16.35
CA GLU A 274 1.89 5.34 -17.07
C GLU A 274 3.03 4.54 -16.42
N LYS A 275 3.01 4.47 -15.08
CA LYS A 275 3.97 3.69 -14.28
C LYS A 275 3.28 2.99 -13.12
N PHE A 276 3.60 1.72 -12.90
CA PHE A 276 3.15 0.95 -11.75
C PHE A 276 4.35 0.41 -10.95
N THR A 277 4.11 -0.07 -9.73
CA THR A 277 5.16 -0.64 -8.88
C THR A 277 4.95 -2.14 -8.74
N LEU A 278 6.04 -2.91 -8.79
CA LEU A 278 6.05 -4.31 -8.39
C LEU A 278 6.96 -4.44 -7.18
N GLU A 279 6.49 -5.06 -6.10
CA GLU A 279 7.27 -5.24 -4.88
C GLU A 279 7.36 -6.71 -4.48
N PHE A 280 8.55 -7.15 -4.10
CA PHE A 280 8.77 -8.44 -3.47
C PHE A 280 8.55 -8.32 -1.96
N ARG A 281 7.69 -9.15 -1.37
CA ARG A 281 7.41 -9.16 0.07
C ARG A 281 7.52 -10.56 0.69
N ASN A 282 8.11 -10.61 1.88
CA ASN A 282 8.40 -11.85 2.62
C ASN A 282 7.25 -12.36 3.52
N ASN A 283 6.14 -11.63 3.64
CA ASN A 283 5.10 -11.87 4.65
C ASN A 283 3.68 -12.02 4.08
N LEU A 284 3.54 -12.50 2.84
CA LEU A 284 2.22 -12.80 2.27
C LEU A 284 1.70 -14.15 2.80
N SER A 285 0.38 -14.25 2.94
CA SER A 285 -0.26 -15.51 3.33
C SER A 285 0.11 -16.65 2.37
N PRO A 286 0.34 -17.87 2.88
CA PRO A 286 0.61 -19.03 2.04
C PRO A 286 -0.50 -19.24 0.99
N GLY A 287 -0.10 -19.57 -0.24
CA GLY A 287 -1.03 -19.87 -1.34
C GLY A 287 -1.40 -18.68 -2.24
N ILE A 288 -0.95 -17.47 -1.93
CA ILE A 288 -1.10 -16.29 -2.81
C ILE A 288 0.23 -16.03 -3.53
N PRO A 289 0.33 -16.29 -4.85
CA PRO A 289 1.55 -16.02 -5.63
C PRO A 289 1.86 -14.53 -5.72
N ALA A 290 0.85 -13.75 -6.09
CA ALA A 290 0.89 -12.30 -6.19
C ALA A 290 -0.54 -11.74 -6.07
N TYR A 291 -0.65 -10.42 -5.92
CA TYR A 291 -1.91 -9.70 -6.08
C TYR A 291 -1.65 -8.26 -6.57
N ALA A 292 -2.63 -7.69 -7.28
CA ALA A 292 -2.62 -6.30 -7.71
C ALA A 292 -3.60 -5.43 -6.92
N SER A 293 -3.20 -4.21 -6.56
CA SER A 293 -4.07 -3.19 -5.98
C SER A 293 -3.48 -1.79 -6.18
N GLY A 294 -4.31 -0.80 -6.53
CA GLY A 294 -3.93 0.61 -6.50
C GLY A 294 -2.67 0.98 -7.31
N GLY A 295 -2.43 0.34 -8.46
CA GLY A 295 -1.21 0.57 -9.25
C GLY A 295 0.03 -0.18 -8.73
N ARG A 296 -0.16 -1.15 -7.84
CA ARG A 296 0.90 -1.98 -7.25
C ARG A 296 0.64 -3.45 -7.52
N ILE A 297 1.70 -4.21 -7.77
CA ILE A 297 1.73 -5.66 -7.79
C ILE A 297 2.61 -6.12 -6.63
N VAL A 298 2.10 -7.01 -5.78
CA VAL A 298 2.83 -7.55 -4.65
C VAL A 298 3.13 -9.01 -4.90
N CYS A 299 4.41 -9.37 -4.94
CA CYS A 299 4.91 -10.70 -5.25
C CYS A 299 5.36 -11.42 -3.98
N ASN A 300 4.83 -12.62 -3.74
CA ASN A 300 5.22 -13.47 -2.62
C ASN A 300 6.61 -14.07 -2.86
N THR A 301 7.61 -13.67 -2.10
CA THR A 301 9.00 -14.08 -2.33
C THR A 301 9.21 -15.58 -2.18
N GLN A 302 8.52 -16.23 -1.24
CA GLN A 302 8.62 -17.68 -1.05
C GLN A 302 8.15 -18.41 -2.30
N TRP A 303 6.96 -18.05 -2.79
CA TRP A 303 6.39 -18.69 -3.97
C TRP A 303 7.23 -18.39 -5.23
N PHE A 304 7.73 -17.16 -5.39
CA PHE A 304 8.55 -16.79 -6.55
C PHE A 304 9.85 -17.59 -6.62
N ARG A 305 10.55 -17.79 -5.49
CA ARG A 305 11.78 -18.61 -5.43
C ARG A 305 11.56 -20.04 -5.95
N GLU A 306 10.38 -20.60 -5.73
CA GLU A 306 10.00 -21.94 -6.19
C GLU A 306 9.57 -21.98 -7.66
N ASN A 307 9.26 -20.83 -8.27
CA ASN A 307 8.58 -20.73 -9.57
C ASN A 307 9.32 -19.88 -10.63
N LEU A 308 10.58 -19.50 -10.39
CA LEU A 308 11.37 -18.63 -11.28
C LEU A 308 11.47 -19.13 -12.74
N ASN A 309 11.52 -20.45 -12.92
CA ASN A 309 11.56 -21.11 -14.23
C ASN A 309 10.19 -21.60 -14.72
N GLY A 310 9.15 -21.44 -13.90
CA GLY A 310 7.77 -21.80 -14.21
C GLY A 310 6.87 -20.56 -14.22
N GLU A 311 5.90 -20.55 -13.33
CA GLU A 311 4.76 -19.62 -13.38
C GLU A 311 5.06 -18.18 -12.94
N ALA A 312 6.26 -17.87 -12.42
CA ALA A 312 6.55 -16.56 -11.86
C ALA A 312 6.33 -15.38 -12.82
N ARG A 313 6.73 -15.51 -14.09
CA ARG A 313 6.49 -14.45 -15.09
C ARG A 313 5.02 -14.35 -15.46
N GLY A 314 4.37 -15.49 -15.72
CA GLY A 314 2.94 -15.54 -16.05
C GLY A 314 2.05 -14.98 -14.93
N ALA A 315 2.39 -15.21 -13.67
CA ALA A 315 1.70 -14.62 -12.53
C ALA A 315 1.77 -13.08 -12.57
N VAL A 316 2.94 -12.49 -12.86
CA VAL A 316 3.03 -11.02 -13.01
C VAL A 316 2.26 -10.52 -14.22
N VAL A 317 2.24 -11.26 -15.34
CA VAL A 317 1.41 -10.90 -16.50
C VAL A 317 -0.08 -10.89 -16.14
N HIS A 318 -0.55 -11.86 -15.36
CA HIS A 318 -1.91 -11.89 -14.83
C HIS A 318 -2.19 -10.63 -13.98
N GLU A 319 -1.30 -10.30 -13.03
CA GLU A 319 -1.47 -9.11 -12.19
C GLU A 319 -1.41 -7.78 -12.98
N MET A 320 -0.58 -7.69 -14.03
CA MET A 320 -0.57 -6.52 -14.93
C MET A 320 -1.92 -6.32 -15.63
N VAL A 321 -2.66 -7.39 -15.91
CA VAL A 321 -4.03 -7.26 -16.44
C VAL A 321 -4.92 -6.55 -15.44
N HIS A 322 -4.82 -6.86 -14.15
CA HIS A 322 -5.60 -6.18 -13.11
C HIS A 322 -5.23 -4.70 -12.96
N ILE A 323 -3.95 -4.34 -13.12
CA ILE A 323 -3.52 -2.93 -13.21
C ILE A 323 -4.25 -2.20 -14.35
N VAL A 324 -4.37 -2.83 -15.51
CA VAL A 324 -5.02 -2.24 -16.69
C VAL A 324 -6.55 -2.28 -16.61
N GLN A 325 -7.14 -3.31 -15.99
CA GLN A 325 -8.58 -3.40 -15.80
C GLN A 325 -9.10 -2.22 -14.99
N SER A 326 -8.48 -1.95 -13.82
CA SER A 326 -8.77 -0.82 -12.94
C SER A 326 -10.28 -0.58 -12.73
N TYR A 327 -11.07 -1.65 -12.66
CA TYR A 327 -12.53 -1.59 -12.68
C TYR A 327 -13.12 -0.85 -11.47
N ASP A 328 -12.36 -0.66 -10.40
CA ASP A 328 -12.81 0.09 -9.24
C ASP A 328 -12.94 1.60 -9.47
N ARG A 329 -12.37 2.17 -10.55
CA ARG A 329 -12.67 3.56 -10.97
C ARG A 329 -14.15 3.71 -11.37
N ALA A 330 -14.72 2.73 -12.06
CA ALA A 330 -16.11 2.74 -12.50
C ALA A 330 -17.10 2.89 -11.32
N LYS A 331 -16.76 2.30 -10.16
CA LYS A 331 -17.55 2.40 -8.93
C LYS A 331 -17.50 3.79 -8.30
N ARG A 332 -16.42 4.56 -8.51
CA ARG A 332 -16.30 5.95 -8.02
C ARG A 332 -17.23 6.86 -8.84
N ASP A 333 -17.25 6.68 -10.16
CA ASP A 333 -17.98 7.56 -11.08
C ASP A 333 -19.46 7.13 -11.26
N ASN A 334 -19.79 5.87 -10.99
CA ASN A 334 -21.16 5.35 -11.05
C ASN A 334 -21.42 4.34 -9.92
N ALA A 335 -21.75 4.85 -8.74
CA ALA A 335 -22.06 4.06 -7.55
C ALA A 335 -23.27 3.11 -7.73
N ALA A 336 -24.11 3.34 -8.76
CA ALA A 336 -25.25 2.49 -9.11
C ALA A 336 -24.89 1.34 -10.09
N GLY A 337 -23.64 1.29 -10.58
CA GLY A 337 -23.17 0.26 -11.50
C GLY A 337 -23.08 -1.12 -10.85
N ALA A 338 -23.46 -2.17 -11.59
CA ALA A 338 -23.38 -3.54 -11.12
C ALA A 338 -21.92 -3.95 -10.84
N LYS A 339 -21.70 -4.70 -9.75
CA LYS A 339 -20.37 -5.25 -9.45
C LYS A 339 -19.97 -6.23 -10.55
N ASN A 340 -18.79 -6.01 -11.13
CA ASN A 340 -18.22 -6.91 -12.12
C ASN A 340 -18.09 -8.34 -11.55
N PRO A 341 -18.53 -9.37 -12.29
CA PRO A 341 -18.45 -10.74 -11.80
C PRO A 341 -16.99 -11.20 -11.73
N GLY A 342 -16.60 -11.77 -10.59
CA GLY A 342 -15.21 -12.18 -10.34
C GLY A 342 -14.67 -13.14 -11.40
N TRP A 343 -15.51 -14.06 -11.89
CA TRP A 343 -15.11 -15.01 -12.93
C TRP A 343 -14.67 -14.33 -14.23
N MET A 344 -15.28 -13.20 -14.62
CA MET A 344 -14.83 -12.43 -15.78
C MET A 344 -13.55 -11.65 -15.50
N VAL A 345 -13.41 -11.08 -14.29
CA VAL A 345 -12.22 -10.32 -13.88
C VAL A 345 -10.99 -11.22 -13.97
N GLU A 346 -11.03 -12.37 -13.30
CA GLU A 346 -9.98 -13.39 -13.29
C GLU A 346 -9.83 -14.07 -14.66
N GLY A 347 -10.95 -14.37 -15.31
CA GLY A 347 -10.97 -15.06 -16.59
C GLY A 347 -10.32 -14.27 -17.72
N ILE A 348 -10.52 -12.95 -17.78
CA ILE A 348 -9.84 -12.08 -18.76
C ILE A 348 -8.33 -12.05 -18.49
N ALA A 349 -7.91 -11.96 -17.21
CA ALA A 349 -6.50 -11.98 -16.84
C ALA A 349 -5.81 -13.29 -17.28
N ASP A 350 -6.44 -14.42 -16.99
CA ASP A 350 -5.93 -15.72 -17.42
C ASP A 350 -6.10 -15.98 -18.93
N TYR A 351 -7.07 -15.37 -19.61
CA TYR A 351 -7.15 -15.43 -21.07
C TYR A 351 -5.91 -14.78 -21.70
N ILE A 352 -5.55 -13.58 -21.25
CA ILE A 352 -4.36 -12.89 -21.75
C ILE A 352 -3.10 -13.69 -21.43
N ARG A 353 -2.96 -14.19 -20.19
CA ARG A 353 -1.82 -15.01 -19.80
C ARG A 353 -1.72 -16.27 -20.67
N TRP A 354 -2.73 -17.14 -20.63
CA TRP A 354 -2.63 -18.49 -21.18
C TRP A 354 -2.86 -18.61 -22.68
N TYR A 355 -3.48 -17.62 -23.34
CA TYR A 355 -3.76 -17.67 -24.78
C TYR A 355 -3.01 -16.61 -25.59
N LYS A 356 -2.37 -15.63 -24.94
CA LYS A 356 -1.62 -14.57 -25.63
C LYS A 356 -0.16 -14.56 -25.20
N TYR A 357 0.11 -14.56 -23.91
CA TYR A 357 1.48 -14.51 -23.39
C TYR A 357 2.22 -15.83 -23.52
N GLU A 358 1.66 -16.92 -22.97
CA GLU A 358 2.32 -18.23 -22.91
C GLU A 358 1.43 -19.39 -23.41
N PRO A 359 0.88 -19.32 -24.65
CA PRO A 359 0.00 -20.36 -25.20
C PRO A 359 0.64 -21.75 -25.30
N GLU A 360 1.95 -21.82 -25.49
CA GLU A 360 2.73 -23.05 -25.57
C GLU A 360 2.78 -23.83 -24.25
N SER A 361 2.51 -23.18 -23.12
CA SER A 361 2.43 -23.83 -21.82
C SER A 361 1.20 -24.75 -21.69
N HIS A 362 0.18 -24.51 -22.52
CA HIS A 362 -1.12 -25.17 -22.44
C HIS A 362 -1.78 -25.09 -21.05
N GLY A 363 -1.43 -24.06 -20.26
CA GLY A 363 -1.82 -23.99 -18.85
C GLY A 363 -3.32 -23.86 -18.61
N ALA A 364 -4.11 -23.43 -19.59
CA ALA A 364 -5.56 -23.37 -19.52
C ALA A 364 -6.28 -24.57 -20.16
N ASN A 365 -5.59 -25.65 -20.53
CA ASN A 365 -6.25 -26.84 -21.07
C ASN A 365 -7.11 -27.54 -20.01
N ILE A 366 -8.37 -27.80 -20.38
CA ILE A 366 -9.32 -28.52 -19.50
C ILE A 366 -8.99 -30.00 -19.52
N ARG A 367 -8.59 -30.55 -18.36
CA ARG A 367 -8.25 -31.98 -18.20
C ARG A 367 -9.47 -32.87 -17.94
N ASP A 368 -10.47 -32.35 -17.23
CA ASP A 368 -11.70 -33.07 -16.89
C ASP A 368 -12.92 -32.24 -17.34
N PRO A 369 -13.41 -32.45 -18.57
CA PRO A 369 -14.57 -31.73 -19.09
C PRO A 369 -15.82 -31.90 -18.23
N SER A 370 -15.96 -32.97 -17.43
CA SER A 370 -17.17 -33.21 -16.63
C SER A 370 -17.32 -32.17 -15.51
N LYS A 371 -16.20 -31.71 -14.94
CA LYS A 371 -16.14 -30.75 -13.84
C LYS A 371 -16.04 -29.29 -14.29
N ALA A 372 -15.81 -29.07 -15.58
CA ALA A 372 -15.68 -27.72 -16.13
C ALA A 372 -16.98 -26.92 -16.03
N LYS A 373 -16.85 -25.67 -15.58
CA LYS A 373 -17.90 -24.64 -15.56
C LYS A 373 -17.31 -23.34 -16.08
N PHE A 374 -18.03 -22.65 -16.96
CA PHE A 374 -17.51 -21.46 -17.65
C PHE A 374 -17.18 -20.31 -16.68
N ASP A 375 -17.84 -20.27 -15.53
CA ASP A 375 -17.74 -19.26 -14.47
C ASP A 375 -16.84 -19.68 -13.30
N ALA A 376 -16.01 -20.71 -13.46
CA ALA A 376 -15.09 -21.20 -12.42
C ALA A 376 -13.83 -20.34 -12.22
N SER A 377 -13.79 -19.14 -12.81
CA SER A 377 -12.66 -18.20 -12.81
C SER A 377 -11.38 -18.77 -13.47
N TYR A 378 -10.34 -17.93 -13.53
CA TYR A 378 -8.97 -18.31 -13.91
C TYR A 378 -8.92 -19.11 -15.22
N ARG A 379 -8.03 -20.10 -15.29
CA ARG A 379 -7.79 -21.04 -16.41
C ARG A 379 -9.06 -21.60 -17.03
N VAL A 380 -10.06 -21.97 -16.22
CA VAL A 380 -11.26 -22.63 -16.72
C VAL A 380 -12.11 -21.63 -17.49
N THR A 381 -12.34 -20.45 -16.92
CA THR A 381 -13.00 -19.35 -17.62
C THR A 381 -12.18 -18.89 -18.82
N ALA A 382 -10.86 -18.75 -18.70
CA ALA A 382 -9.99 -18.36 -19.81
C ALA A 382 -10.13 -19.27 -21.03
N ASN A 383 -10.25 -20.58 -20.79
CA ASN A 383 -10.50 -21.56 -21.86
C ASN A 383 -11.85 -21.34 -22.53
N PHE A 384 -12.91 -21.14 -21.75
CA PHE A 384 -14.22 -20.78 -22.26
C PHE A 384 -14.19 -19.50 -23.08
N LEU A 385 -13.60 -18.42 -22.54
CA LEU A 385 -13.49 -17.13 -23.22
C LEU A 385 -12.72 -17.25 -24.54
N SER A 386 -11.67 -18.06 -24.56
CA SER A 386 -10.93 -18.34 -25.79
C SER A 386 -11.80 -19.01 -26.84
N TRP A 387 -12.53 -20.06 -26.46
CA TRP A 387 -13.45 -20.75 -27.36
C TRP A 387 -14.56 -19.83 -27.90
N VAL A 388 -15.17 -18.99 -27.07
CA VAL A 388 -16.19 -18.03 -27.54
C VAL A 388 -15.57 -16.98 -28.47
N THR A 389 -14.37 -16.48 -28.14
CA THR A 389 -13.66 -15.50 -28.96
C THR A 389 -13.36 -16.05 -30.35
N GLU A 390 -12.96 -17.32 -30.45
CA GLU A 390 -12.63 -17.98 -31.71
C GLU A 390 -13.88 -18.36 -32.52
N THR A 391 -14.95 -18.75 -31.85
CA THR A 391 -16.14 -19.34 -32.49
C THR A 391 -17.20 -18.30 -32.85
N TYR A 392 -17.38 -17.26 -32.02
CA TYR A 392 -18.53 -16.35 -32.10
C TYR A 392 -18.13 -14.89 -32.31
N GLU A 393 -17.18 -14.37 -31.53
CA GLU A 393 -16.92 -12.92 -31.48
C GLU A 393 -15.44 -12.63 -31.20
N LYS A 394 -14.68 -12.26 -32.24
CA LYS A 394 -13.22 -12.05 -32.15
C LYS A 394 -12.83 -10.91 -31.21
N ASP A 395 -13.71 -9.94 -31.02
CA ASP A 395 -13.47 -8.77 -30.16
C ASP A 395 -14.12 -8.92 -28.77
N LEU A 396 -14.53 -10.13 -28.39
CA LEU A 396 -15.28 -10.41 -27.15
C LEU A 396 -14.59 -9.81 -25.92
N ILE A 397 -13.28 -10.03 -25.79
CA ILE A 397 -12.48 -9.58 -24.64
C ILE A 397 -12.46 -8.05 -24.57
N ALA A 398 -12.21 -7.36 -25.68
CA ALA A 398 -12.18 -5.89 -25.71
C ALA A 398 -13.56 -5.30 -25.38
N LYS A 399 -14.64 -5.85 -25.97
CA LYS A 399 -16.02 -5.38 -25.78
C LYS A 399 -16.52 -5.62 -24.35
N THR A 400 -16.28 -6.81 -23.79
CA THR A 400 -16.66 -7.14 -22.41
C THR A 400 -15.86 -6.34 -21.40
N ASN A 401 -14.54 -6.20 -21.57
CA ASN A 401 -13.72 -5.31 -20.75
C ASN A 401 -14.26 -3.88 -20.75
N ALA A 402 -14.59 -3.33 -21.93
CA ALA A 402 -15.12 -1.98 -22.02
C ALA A 402 -16.45 -1.82 -21.29
N ALA A 403 -17.37 -2.79 -21.43
CA ALA A 403 -18.63 -2.80 -20.70
C ALA A 403 -18.44 -2.93 -19.19
N MET A 404 -17.50 -3.77 -18.73
CA MET A 404 -17.15 -3.94 -17.31
C MET A 404 -16.55 -2.66 -16.73
N ARG A 405 -15.70 -1.95 -17.50
CA ARG A 405 -15.12 -0.67 -17.08
C ARG A 405 -16.15 0.46 -17.05
N ASP A 406 -17.16 0.41 -17.90
CA ASP A 406 -18.26 1.38 -17.92
C ASP A 406 -19.37 1.08 -16.90
N GLY A 407 -19.29 -0.05 -16.17
CA GLY A 407 -20.34 -0.50 -15.26
C GLY A 407 -21.62 -0.96 -15.97
N LYS A 408 -21.53 -1.32 -17.26
CA LYS A 408 -22.64 -1.72 -18.13
C LYS A 408 -22.69 -3.22 -18.43
N TYR A 409 -21.78 -4.00 -17.84
CA TYR A 409 -21.77 -5.45 -18.02
C TYR A 409 -23.04 -6.09 -17.45
N ASN A 410 -23.71 -6.92 -18.26
CA ASN A 410 -24.86 -7.75 -17.89
C ASN A 410 -24.95 -8.98 -18.81
N ASP A 411 -25.84 -9.91 -18.47
CA ASP A 411 -25.99 -11.17 -19.20
C ASP A 411 -26.55 -10.97 -20.62
N GLU A 412 -27.33 -9.91 -20.85
CA GLU A 412 -27.83 -9.54 -22.18
C GLU A 412 -26.69 -9.21 -23.16
N LEU A 413 -25.55 -8.72 -22.67
CA LEU A 413 -24.39 -8.43 -23.49
C LEU A 413 -23.92 -9.67 -24.26
N TRP A 414 -23.99 -10.86 -23.65
CA TRP A 414 -23.63 -12.11 -24.34
C TRP A 414 -24.53 -12.37 -25.54
N LYS A 415 -25.85 -12.17 -25.39
CA LYS A 415 -26.80 -12.32 -26.49
C LYS A 415 -26.54 -11.30 -27.60
N GLN A 416 -26.24 -10.06 -27.24
CA GLN A 416 -25.95 -9.00 -28.20
C GLN A 416 -24.68 -9.29 -29.01
N LEU A 417 -23.65 -9.83 -28.36
CA LEU A 417 -22.35 -10.10 -28.99
C LEU A 417 -22.31 -11.42 -29.76
N THR A 418 -23.03 -12.44 -29.31
CA THR A 418 -22.87 -13.82 -29.82
C THR A 418 -24.17 -14.42 -30.38
N GLY A 419 -25.30 -13.76 -30.16
CA GLY A 419 -26.64 -14.30 -30.44
C GLY A 419 -27.14 -15.32 -29.40
N LYS A 420 -26.35 -15.64 -28.36
CA LYS A 420 -26.67 -16.67 -27.36
C LYS A 420 -26.47 -16.16 -25.92
N THR A 421 -27.21 -16.74 -24.99
CA THR A 421 -26.96 -16.60 -23.54
C THR A 421 -25.60 -17.18 -23.16
N VAL A 422 -24.95 -16.68 -22.11
CA VAL A 422 -23.70 -17.25 -21.59
C VAL A 422 -23.86 -18.70 -21.15
N GLU A 423 -25.03 -19.09 -20.62
CA GLU A 423 -25.31 -20.47 -20.21
C GLU A 423 -25.31 -21.42 -21.40
N ALA A 424 -26.01 -21.06 -22.49
CA ALA A 424 -26.03 -21.85 -23.72
C ALA A 424 -24.62 -21.96 -24.35
N LEU A 425 -23.84 -20.87 -24.35
CA LEU A 425 -22.44 -20.91 -24.78
C LEU A 425 -21.61 -21.85 -23.89
N GLY A 426 -21.83 -21.82 -22.59
CA GLY A 426 -21.15 -22.70 -21.63
C GLY A 426 -21.42 -24.19 -21.91
N GLU A 427 -22.67 -24.55 -22.21
CA GLU A 427 -23.03 -25.93 -22.57
C GLU A 427 -22.41 -26.36 -23.90
N GLU A 428 -22.41 -25.49 -24.91
CA GLU A 428 -21.77 -25.78 -26.20
C GLU A 428 -20.26 -25.90 -26.10
N TRP A 429 -19.61 -25.00 -25.35
CA TRP A 429 -18.19 -25.10 -25.02
C TRP A 429 -17.90 -26.44 -24.34
N LYS A 430 -18.67 -26.81 -23.32
CA LYS A 430 -18.51 -28.08 -22.60
C LYS A 430 -18.70 -29.30 -23.51
N ALA A 431 -19.61 -29.22 -24.48
CA ALA A 431 -19.76 -30.24 -25.51
C ALA A 431 -18.53 -30.32 -26.44
N SER A 432 -17.98 -29.16 -26.84
CA SER A 432 -16.78 -29.09 -27.70
C SER A 432 -15.54 -29.71 -27.04
N LEU A 433 -15.45 -29.67 -25.71
CA LEU A 433 -14.36 -30.29 -24.94
C LEU A 433 -14.39 -31.83 -24.99
N LYS A 434 -15.54 -32.45 -25.25
CA LYS A 434 -15.69 -33.92 -25.35
C LYS A 434 -15.36 -34.45 -26.74
N SER A 435 -15.35 -33.58 -27.75
CA SER A 435 -15.06 -33.91 -29.15
C SER A 435 -13.59 -33.75 -29.53
N ARG A 436 -12.75 -33.31 -28.60
CA ARG A 436 -11.29 -33.23 -28.71
C ARG A 436 -10.67 -34.39 -27.95
#